data_AF-A0A2E8MCI4-F1
#
_entry.id   AF-A0A2E8MCI4-F1
#
_cell.length_a   1.000
_cell.length_b   1.000
_cell.length_c   1.000
_cell.angle_alpha   90.00
_cell.angle_beta   90.00
_cell.angle_gamma   90.00
#
_symmetry.space_group_name_H-M   'P 1'
#
loop_
_entity.id
_entity.type
_entity.pdbx_description
1 polymer ?
#
loop_
_entity_poly.entity_id
_entity_poly.type
_entity_poly.pdbx_seq_one_letter_code
_entity_poly.pdbx_strand_id
1 'polypeptide(L)'
;MTRLELDDLPKKRPPLFWWLLANILAIAFAIASWVVCLNLFRDPTYPTSYDLMLKVGRVAPLESFTPTTAPTPKKVSGPLELEAQFQKISNEDLDVLNRELRRSYLTNFNRSRTLTYITGEYQISEVRTLTGEDFLTSGAVIKAQALVRPNKIGKPIPYPLFIECFFPSEDDATSLFNIGDMLVLKKIPDCAAIINVDRTPYEDNSALFLTVVPLCAVSYPSSEGNSISISPPDKANVAASLPAIP
;
A
#
# COMPACT_ATOMS: atom_id res chain seq x y z
N MET A 1 50.92 72.81 -6.69
CA MET A 1 50.47 71.41 -6.55
C MET A 1 49.10 71.43 -5.91
N THR A 2 48.13 70.99 -6.68
CA THR A 2 46.70 71.33 -6.63
C THR A 2 45.93 70.46 -5.64
N ARG A 3 45.08 71.11 -4.82
CA ARG A 3 44.07 70.51 -3.93
C ARG A 3 42.96 69.72 -4.68
N LEU A 4 43.10 69.54 -5.99
CA LEU A 4 42.09 68.96 -6.89
C LEU A 4 42.25 67.45 -7.12
N GLU A 5 43.27 66.79 -6.57
CA GLU A 5 43.49 65.35 -6.78
C GLU A 5 42.95 64.45 -5.64
N LEU A 6 42.39 65.01 -4.56
CA LEU A 6 41.85 64.22 -3.45
C LEU A 6 40.34 63.92 -3.55
N ASP A 7 39.62 64.52 -4.50
CA ASP A 7 38.16 64.33 -4.64
C ASP A 7 37.76 63.16 -5.56
N ASP A 8 38.73 62.44 -6.14
CA ASP A 8 38.49 61.31 -7.05
C ASP A 8 38.51 59.94 -6.36
N LEU A 9 38.36 59.91 -5.03
CA LEU A 9 38.14 58.67 -4.30
C LEU A 9 36.68 58.22 -4.49
N PRO A 10 36.43 57.00 -5.02
CA PRO A 10 35.07 56.54 -5.29
C PRO A 10 34.22 56.53 -4.01
N LYS A 11 33.27 57.47 -3.94
CA LYS A 11 32.54 57.87 -2.72
C LYS A 11 31.54 56.83 -2.19
N LYS A 12 31.36 55.70 -2.89
CA LYS A 12 30.60 54.53 -2.41
C LYS A 12 31.25 53.26 -2.90
N ARG A 13 31.75 52.44 -1.98
CA ARG A 13 32.07 51.04 -2.29
C ARG A 13 30.78 50.35 -2.76
N PRO A 14 30.78 49.58 -3.86
CA PRO A 14 29.60 48.81 -4.23
C PRO A 14 29.18 47.94 -3.04
N PRO A 15 27.88 47.70 -2.82
CA PRO A 15 27.38 46.92 -1.68
C PRO A 15 27.66 45.42 -1.88
N LEU A 16 28.93 45.06 -2.07
CA LEU A 16 29.41 43.72 -2.39
C LEU A 16 28.99 42.70 -1.34
N PHE A 17 28.92 43.10 -0.07
CA PHE A 17 28.40 42.27 1.02
C PHE A 17 26.94 41.86 0.77
N TRP A 18 26.06 42.84 0.52
CA TRP A 18 24.63 42.57 0.27
C TRP A 18 24.40 41.82 -1.04
N TRP A 19 25.19 42.13 -2.07
CA TRP A 19 25.16 41.39 -3.33
C TRP A 19 25.57 39.93 -3.13
N LEU A 20 26.65 39.66 -2.40
CA LEU A 20 27.13 38.30 -2.12
C LEU A 20 26.15 37.55 -1.22
N LEU A 21 25.60 38.19 -0.19
CA LEU A 21 24.58 37.62 0.68
C LEU A 21 23.33 37.23 -0.11
N ALA A 22 22.85 38.10 -1.01
CA ALA A 22 21.70 37.80 -1.86
C ALA A 22 21.96 36.60 -2.78
N ASN A 23 23.16 36.50 -3.37
CA ASN A 23 23.52 35.35 -4.21
C ASN A 23 23.61 34.05 -3.40
N ILE A 24 24.21 34.08 -2.21
CA ILE A 24 24.26 32.89 -1.32
C ILE A 24 22.85 32.45 -0.95
N LEU A 25 21.99 33.39 -0.56
CA LEU A 25 20.60 33.08 -0.20
C LEU A 25 19.82 32.50 -1.39
N ALA A 26 20.03 33.05 -2.59
CA ALA A 26 19.41 32.54 -3.81
C ALA A 26 19.87 31.11 -4.14
N ILE A 27 21.17 30.82 -4.03
CA ILE A 27 21.71 29.46 -4.22
C ILE A 27 21.15 28.49 -3.18
N ALA A 28 21.14 28.89 -1.90
CA ALA A 28 20.59 28.07 -0.82
C ALA A 28 19.10 27.79 -1.06
N PHE A 29 18.32 28.78 -1.49
CA PHE A 29 16.90 28.62 -1.81
C PHE A 29 16.70 27.71 -3.02
N ALA A 30 17.53 27.84 -4.07
CA ALA A 30 17.46 26.95 -5.24
C ALA A 30 17.73 25.48 -4.85
N ILE A 31 18.77 25.23 -4.05
CA ILE A 31 19.10 23.89 -3.57
C ILE A 31 17.98 23.36 -2.65
N ALA A 32 17.50 24.17 -1.70
CA ALA A 32 16.42 23.78 -0.80
C ALA A 32 15.14 23.45 -1.56
N SER A 33 14.74 24.30 -2.52
CA SER A 33 13.57 24.06 -3.36
C SER A 33 13.71 22.76 -4.16
N TRP A 34 14.89 22.48 -4.71
CA TRP A 34 15.15 21.22 -5.40
C TRP A 34 14.99 20.03 -4.45
N VAL A 35 15.71 20.03 -3.33
CA VAL A 35 15.72 18.89 -2.38
C VAL A 35 14.31 18.62 -1.83
N VAL A 36 13.57 19.67 -1.48
CA VAL A 36 12.18 19.55 -1.02
C VAL A 36 11.30 18.92 -2.09
N CYS A 37 11.35 19.40 -3.34
CA CYS A 37 10.59 18.82 -4.44
C CYS A 37 10.94 17.34 -4.66
N LEU A 38 12.22 16.98 -4.64
CA LEU A 38 12.63 15.58 -4.79
C LEU A 38 12.10 14.69 -3.66
N ASN A 39 12.18 15.16 -2.41
CA ASN A 39 11.73 14.37 -1.27
C ASN A 39 10.21 14.21 -1.24
N LEU A 40 9.48 15.28 -1.56
CA LEU A 40 8.02 15.30 -1.61
C LEU A 40 7.46 14.38 -2.70
N PHE A 41 8.15 14.26 -3.84
CA PHE A 41 7.73 13.38 -4.95
C PHE A 41 8.49 12.05 -5.01
N ARG A 42 9.14 11.63 -3.93
CA ARG A 42 9.92 10.39 -3.89
C ARG A 42 9.07 9.16 -3.59
N ASP A 43 8.22 9.24 -2.58
CA ASP A 43 7.57 8.07 -1.98
C ASP A 43 6.07 8.31 -1.74
N PRO A 44 5.17 7.56 -2.42
CA PRO A 44 3.72 7.69 -2.25
C PRO A 44 3.22 7.08 -0.93
N THR A 45 4.08 6.45 -0.12
CA THR A 45 3.67 5.90 1.19
C THR A 45 3.53 6.95 2.29
N TYR A 46 3.91 8.20 2.02
CA TYR A 46 3.62 9.31 2.92
C TYR A 46 2.32 10.02 2.49
N PRO A 47 1.39 10.31 3.42
CA PRO A 47 0.08 10.87 3.07
C PRO A 47 0.15 12.20 2.29
N THR A 48 1.00 13.13 2.73
CA THR A 48 1.16 14.44 2.07
C THR A 48 1.72 14.31 0.67
N SER A 49 2.71 13.43 0.50
CA SER A 49 3.34 13.12 -0.79
C SER A 49 2.35 12.49 -1.77
N TYR A 50 1.57 11.51 -1.31
CA TYR A 50 0.56 10.83 -2.13
C TYR A 50 -0.50 11.79 -2.67
N ASP A 51 -1.04 12.65 -1.80
CA ASP A 51 -2.06 13.63 -2.18
C ASP A 51 -1.56 14.61 -3.24
N LEU A 52 -0.32 15.05 -3.12
CA LEU A 52 0.32 15.92 -4.10
C LEU A 52 0.59 15.17 -5.41
N MET A 53 1.08 13.93 -5.33
CA MET A 53 1.33 13.10 -6.52
C MET A 53 0.05 12.84 -7.31
N LEU A 54 -1.08 12.58 -6.64
CA LEU A 54 -2.38 12.43 -7.28
C LEU A 54 -2.82 13.75 -7.95
N LYS A 55 -2.74 14.88 -7.24
CA LYS A 55 -3.14 16.20 -7.78
C LYS A 55 -2.32 16.62 -9.00
N VAL A 56 -1.03 16.29 -9.02
CA VAL A 56 -0.12 16.60 -10.14
C VAL A 56 -0.19 15.55 -11.26
N GLY A 57 -0.93 14.45 -11.07
CA GLY A 57 -1.05 13.36 -12.05
C GLY A 57 0.22 12.53 -12.21
N ARG A 58 1.09 12.52 -11.19
CA ARG A 58 2.32 11.69 -11.18
C ARG A 58 2.03 10.24 -10.80
N VAL A 59 0.97 10.02 -10.01
CA VAL A 59 0.42 8.71 -9.67
C VAL A 59 -1.01 8.67 -10.20
N ALA A 60 -1.38 7.58 -10.85
CA ALA A 60 -2.73 7.36 -11.34
C ALA A 60 -3.66 7.00 -10.15
N PRO A 61 -4.98 7.29 -10.24
CA PRO A 61 -5.97 6.72 -9.34
C PRO A 61 -5.87 5.19 -9.30
N LEU A 62 -6.37 4.58 -8.23
CA LEU A 62 -6.34 3.12 -8.11
C LEU A 62 -7.17 2.47 -9.23
N GLU A 63 -6.61 1.45 -9.88
CA GLU A 63 -7.23 0.78 -11.01
C GLU A 63 -7.81 -0.58 -10.61
N SER A 64 -9.02 -0.88 -11.10
CA SER A 64 -9.55 -2.25 -11.12
C SER A 64 -8.98 -3.00 -12.31
N PHE A 65 -8.56 -4.26 -12.12
CA PHE A 65 -8.04 -5.08 -13.19
C PHE A 65 -9.06 -6.12 -13.64
N THR A 66 -8.89 -6.58 -14.87
CA THR A 66 -9.49 -7.83 -15.35
C THR A 66 -8.47 -8.97 -15.25
N PRO A 67 -8.89 -10.23 -15.25
CA PRO A 67 -7.96 -11.37 -15.23
C PRO A 67 -6.90 -11.36 -16.34
N THR A 68 -7.14 -10.66 -17.44
CA THR A 68 -6.22 -10.52 -18.58
C THR A 68 -5.30 -9.30 -18.48
N THR A 69 -5.70 -8.26 -17.76
CA THR A 69 -4.96 -7.00 -17.62
C THR A 69 -4.22 -6.90 -16.28
N ALA A 70 -4.54 -7.76 -15.32
CA ALA A 70 -3.92 -7.79 -14.01
C ALA A 70 -2.40 -7.97 -14.10
N PRO A 71 -1.64 -7.31 -13.22
CA PRO A 71 -0.19 -7.40 -13.22
C PRO A 71 0.25 -8.84 -12.97
N THR A 72 1.33 -9.24 -13.65
CA THR A 72 1.86 -10.60 -13.46
C THR A 72 2.59 -10.69 -12.12
N PRO A 73 2.19 -11.61 -11.23
CA PRO A 73 2.84 -11.74 -9.94
C PRO A 73 4.23 -12.37 -10.12
N LYS A 74 5.18 -11.97 -9.28
CA LYS A 74 6.49 -12.62 -9.22
C LYS A 74 6.39 -14.02 -8.61
N LYS A 75 5.49 -14.17 -7.64
CA LYS A 75 5.24 -15.43 -6.95
C LYS A 75 3.75 -15.59 -6.66
N VAL A 76 3.29 -16.83 -6.67
CA VAL A 76 1.97 -17.22 -6.19
C VAL A 76 2.21 -18.21 -5.07
N SER A 77 1.69 -17.94 -3.88
CA SER A 77 1.99 -18.74 -2.70
C SER A 77 0.74 -19.06 -1.89
N GLY A 78 0.68 -20.32 -1.42
CA GLY A 78 -0.30 -20.76 -0.45
C GLY A 78 0.16 -20.51 1.00
N PRO A 79 -0.69 -20.81 2.00
CA PRO A 79 -0.44 -20.47 3.40
C PRO A 79 0.91 -20.97 3.94
N LEU A 80 1.25 -22.24 3.67
CA LEU A 80 2.51 -22.86 4.12
C LEU A 80 3.76 -22.18 3.52
N GLU A 81 3.69 -21.79 2.25
CA GLU A 81 4.81 -21.11 1.59
C GLU A 81 4.99 -19.67 2.06
N LEU A 82 3.87 -18.99 2.38
CA LEU A 82 3.86 -17.63 2.89
C LEU A 82 4.51 -17.59 4.27
N GLU A 83 4.11 -18.49 5.17
CA GLU A 83 4.74 -18.60 6.48
C GLU A 83 6.24 -18.88 6.37
N ALA A 84 6.65 -19.90 5.59
CA ALA A 84 8.07 -20.22 5.41
C ALA A 84 8.89 -19.08 4.79
N GLN A 85 8.25 -18.21 4.00
CA GLN A 85 8.86 -17.02 3.42
C GLN A 85 9.02 -15.89 4.44
N PHE A 86 7.96 -15.54 5.16
CA PHE A 86 7.94 -14.36 6.03
C PHE A 86 8.44 -14.62 7.45
N GLN A 87 8.47 -15.87 7.91
CA GLN A 87 9.04 -16.24 9.21
C GLN A 87 10.54 -15.91 9.31
N LYS A 88 11.25 -15.92 8.18
CA LYS A 88 12.71 -15.67 8.12
C LYS A 88 13.08 -14.19 8.15
N ILE A 89 12.10 -13.29 8.02
CA ILE A 89 12.34 -11.85 7.88
C ILE A 89 12.29 -11.18 9.26
N SER A 90 13.27 -10.32 9.57
CA SER A 90 13.27 -9.55 10.82
C SER A 90 12.13 -8.52 10.84
N ASN A 91 11.75 -8.00 12.01
CA ASN A 91 10.72 -6.94 12.08
C ASN A 91 11.15 -5.66 11.33
N GLU A 92 12.42 -5.29 11.39
CA GLU A 92 12.97 -4.11 10.70
C GLU A 92 12.89 -4.28 9.17
N ASP A 93 13.21 -5.47 8.67
CA ASP A 93 13.10 -5.79 7.25
C ASP A 93 11.63 -5.89 6.79
N LEU A 94 10.71 -6.26 7.69
CA LEU A 94 9.27 -6.26 7.40
C LEU A 94 8.74 -4.85 7.15
N ASP A 95 9.18 -3.84 7.89
CA ASP A 95 8.75 -2.45 7.64
C ASP A 95 9.21 -1.95 6.27
N VAL A 96 10.45 -2.27 5.87
CA VAL A 96 10.98 -1.96 4.54
C VAL A 96 10.18 -2.68 3.45
N LEU A 97 9.87 -3.96 3.66
CA LEU A 97 9.06 -4.75 2.75
C LEU A 97 7.63 -4.18 2.63
N ASN A 98 6.98 -3.87 3.75
CA ASN A 98 5.64 -3.31 3.80
C ASN A 98 5.57 -1.98 3.06
N ARG A 99 6.59 -1.13 3.20
CA ARG A 99 6.69 0.11 2.42
C ARG A 99 6.74 -0.17 0.91
N GLU A 100 7.51 -1.16 0.46
CA GLU A 100 7.56 -1.54 -0.96
C GLU A 100 6.26 -2.21 -1.48
N LEU A 101 5.58 -3.00 -0.63
CA LEU A 101 4.28 -3.60 -0.96
C LEU A 101 3.20 -2.52 -1.12
N ARG A 102 3.08 -1.62 -0.15
CA ARG A 102 2.14 -0.48 -0.20
C ARG A 102 2.44 0.43 -1.39
N ARG A 103 3.71 0.77 -1.61
CA ARG A 103 4.13 1.56 -2.78
C ARG A 103 3.75 0.88 -4.10
N SER A 104 3.91 -0.44 -4.19
CA SER A 104 3.52 -1.18 -5.39
C SER A 104 2.02 -1.08 -5.64
N TYR A 105 1.20 -1.22 -4.60
CA TYR A 105 -0.24 -1.07 -4.69
C TYR A 105 -0.66 0.35 -5.12
N LEU A 106 -0.14 1.38 -4.43
CA LEU A 106 -0.43 2.80 -4.71
C LEU A 106 0.02 3.27 -6.11
N THR A 107 0.85 2.49 -6.80
CA THR A 107 1.34 2.79 -8.16
C THR A 107 0.78 1.82 -9.20
N ASN A 108 -0.34 1.14 -8.89
CA ASN A 108 -1.02 0.17 -9.77
C ASN A 108 -0.06 -0.91 -10.29
N PHE A 109 0.95 -1.28 -9.50
CA PHE A 109 1.97 -2.27 -9.81
C PHE A 109 2.80 -2.03 -11.09
N ASN A 110 2.78 -0.81 -11.67
CA ASN A 110 3.48 -0.47 -12.92
C ASN A 110 4.98 -0.87 -12.91
N ARG A 111 5.63 -0.84 -11.74
CA ARG A 111 7.03 -1.26 -11.56
C ARG A 111 7.25 -2.14 -10.34
N SER A 112 6.28 -2.98 -9.99
CA SER A 112 6.41 -3.83 -8.81
C SER A 112 7.45 -4.94 -9.00
N ARG A 113 8.28 -5.15 -7.98
CA ARG A 113 9.27 -6.26 -7.93
C ARG A 113 8.90 -7.32 -6.90
N THR A 114 7.85 -7.09 -6.12
CA THR A 114 7.48 -7.85 -4.92
C THR A 114 6.06 -8.38 -4.96
N LEU A 115 5.31 -8.09 -6.03
CA LEU A 115 3.94 -8.56 -6.20
C LEU A 115 3.85 -10.09 -6.00
N THR A 116 3.10 -10.46 -4.97
CA THR A 116 2.84 -11.85 -4.62
C THR A 116 1.33 -12.02 -4.53
N TYR A 117 0.80 -13.01 -5.25
CA TYR A 117 -0.59 -13.41 -5.10
C TYR A 117 -0.72 -14.52 -4.08
N ILE A 118 -1.75 -14.44 -3.25
CA ILE A 118 -2.09 -15.50 -2.31
C ILE A 118 -3.13 -16.42 -2.91
N THR A 119 -3.04 -17.70 -2.53
CA THR A 119 -4.07 -18.70 -2.82
C THR A 119 -4.36 -19.50 -1.57
N GLY A 120 -5.52 -20.16 -1.53
CA GLY A 120 -5.87 -21.04 -0.41
C GLY A 120 -7.33 -20.95 -0.03
N GLU A 121 -7.67 -21.69 1.02
CA GLU A 121 -8.98 -21.69 1.65
C GLU A 121 -8.84 -21.02 3.00
N TYR A 122 -9.77 -20.13 3.32
CA TYR A 122 -9.75 -19.34 4.54
C TYR A 122 -11.14 -19.36 5.16
N GLN A 123 -11.23 -19.59 6.46
CA GLN A 123 -12.47 -19.54 7.21
C GLN A 123 -12.71 -18.13 7.74
N ILE A 124 -13.85 -17.55 7.40
CA ILE A 124 -14.18 -16.18 7.82
C ILE A 124 -14.46 -16.15 9.32
N SER A 125 -13.77 -15.26 10.03
CA SER A 125 -13.96 -15.04 11.47
C SER A 125 -14.66 -13.72 11.76
N GLU A 126 -14.45 -12.70 10.92
CA GLU A 126 -15.01 -11.36 11.12
C GLU A 126 -15.27 -10.68 9.77
N VAL A 127 -16.34 -9.89 9.70
CA VAL A 127 -16.73 -9.10 8.54
C VAL A 127 -17.11 -7.71 9.02
N ARG A 128 -16.54 -6.68 8.41
CA ARG A 128 -16.81 -5.27 8.75
C ARG A 128 -16.88 -4.43 7.47
N THR A 129 -17.74 -3.42 7.46
CA THR A 129 -17.79 -2.42 6.38
C THR A 129 -16.59 -1.48 6.48
N LEU A 130 -15.97 -1.16 5.34
CA LEU A 130 -14.91 -0.17 5.27
C LEU A 130 -15.44 1.24 5.52
N THR A 131 -14.65 2.03 6.22
CA THR A 131 -14.97 3.40 6.59
C THR A 131 -13.95 4.38 6.01
N GLY A 132 -14.25 5.69 6.04
CA GLY A 132 -13.29 6.72 5.60
C GLY A 132 -11.98 6.77 6.40
N GLU A 133 -11.92 6.11 7.56
CA GLU A 133 -10.71 6.02 8.38
C GLU A 133 -9.80 4.86 7.96
N ASP A 134 -10.33 3.89 7.20
CA ASP A 134 -9.59 2.72 6.73
C ASP A 134 -8.76 3.03 5.48
N PHE A 135 -7.75 2.19 5.18
CA PHE A 135 -6.85 2.38 4.05
C PHE A 135 -7.58 2.48 2.70
N LEU A 136 -8.63 1.68 2.51
CA LEU A 136 -9.61 1.84 1.44
C LEU A 136 -10.92 2.33 2.05
N THR A 137 -11.50 3.38 1.49
CA THR A 137 -12.57 4.14 2.15
C THR A 137 -13.97 3.58 1.96
N SER A 138 -14.15 2.56 1.12
CA SER A 138 -15.46 1.95 0.81
C SER A 138 -15.33 0.48 0.44
N GLY A 139 -16.37 -0.30 0.73
CA GLY A 139 -16.45 -1.74 0.50
C GLY A 139 -16.51 -2.54 1.80
N ALA A 140 -15.97 -3.77 1.78
CA ALA A 140 -15.94 -4.65 2.95
C ALA A 140 -14.52 -5.10 3.27
N VAL A 141 -14.25 -5.38 4.55
CA VAL A 141 -13.03 -5.99 5.03
C VAL A 141 -13.37 -7.26 5.81
N ILE A 142 -12.63 -8.32 5.53
CA ILE A 142 -12.89 -9.66 6.08
C ILE A 142 -11.63 -10.15 6.75
N LYS A 143 -11.75 -10.54 8.02
CA LYS A 143 -10.72 -11.31 8.72
C LYS A 143 -11.02 -12.79 8.55
N ALA A 144 -10.05 -13.55 8.09
CA ALA A 144 -10.19 -14.98 7.88
C ALA A 144 -8.92 -15.75 8.27
N GLN A 145 -9.09 -16.97 8.77
CA GLN A 145 -8.00 -17.86 9.15
C GLN A 145 -7.74 -18.89 8.05
N ALA A 146 -6.47 -19.13 7.72
CA ALA A 146 -6.11 -20.12 6.71
C ALA A 146 -6.50 -21.54 7.14
N LEU A 147 -7.00 -22.31 6.19
CA LEU A 147 -7.24 -23.73 6.30
C LEU A 147 -6.24 -24.48 5.42
N VAL A 148 -5.52 -25.42 6.01
CA VAL A 148 -4.55 -26.26 5.29
C VAL A 148 -5.01 -27.71 5.33
N ARG A 149 -4.92 -28.40 4.19
CA ARG A 149 -5.14 -29.85 4.11
C ARG A 149 -3.80 -30.57 4.29
N PRO A 150 -3.63 -31.41 5.31
CA PRO A 150 -2.40 -32.19 5.48
C PRO A 150 -2.17 -33.19 4.34
N ASN A 151 -3.25 -33.72 3.76
CA ASN A 151 -3.25 -34.68 2.66
C ASN A 151 -4.45 -34.42 1.73
N LYS A 152 -4.39 -34.91 0.47
CA LYS A 152 -5.44 -34.70 -0.56
C LYS A 152 -6.85 -35.18 -0.17
N ILE A 153 -6.97 -36.02 0.85
CA ILE A 153 -8.22 -36.65 1.30
C ILE A 153 -8.62 -36.14 2.71
N GLY A 154 -7.71 -35.45 3.40
CA GLY A 154 -7.95 -34.97 4.77
C GLY A 154 -8.91 -33.78 4.81
N LYS A 155 -9.64 -33.66 5.92
CA LYS A 155 -10.41 -32.44 6.21
C LYS A 155 -9.45 -31.25 6.35
N PRO A 156 -9.82 -30.04 5.90
CA PRO A 156 -9.04 -28.84 6.16
C PRO A 156 -8.94 -28.60 7.67
N ILE A 157 -7.76 -28.20 8.13
CA ILE A 157 -7.47 -27.91 9.54
C ILE A 157 -7.07 -26.43 9.64
N PRO A 158 -7.52 -25.70 10.67
CA PRO A 158 -7.04 -24.34 10.95
C PRO A 158 -5.52 -24.27 11.04
N TYR A 159 -4.95 -23.24 10.42
CA TYR A 159 -3.53 -22.95 10.40
C TYR A 159 -3.26 -21.58 11.04
N PRO A 160 -2.13 -21.36 11.75
CA PRO A 160 -1.80 -20.08 12.39
C PRO A 160 -1.34 -19.01 11.38
N LEU A 161 -2.18 -18.74 10.38
CA LEU A 161 -2.03 -17.67 9.41
C LEU A 161 -3.38 -16.99 9.22
N PHE A 162 -3.40 -15.70 9.45
CA PHE A 162 -4.57 -14.85 9.31
C PHE A 162 -4.42 -13.95 8.10
N ILE A 163 -5.54 -13.70 7.44
CA ILE A 163 -5.63 -12.70 6.39
C ILE A 163 -6.70 -11.68 6.74
N GLU A 164 -6.45 -10.46 6.33
CA GLU A 164 -7.42 -9.39 6.21
C GLU A 164 -7.56 -9.09 4.72
N CYS A 165 -8.73 -9.37 4.16
CA CYS A 165 -9.00 -9.20 2.75
C CYS A 165 -9.93 -8.01 2.54
N PHE A 166 -9.44 -6.98 1.85
CA PHE A 166 -10.22 -5.80 1.47
C PHE A 166 -10.92 -6.07 0.15
N PHE A 167 -12.24 -5.96 0.13
CA PHE A 167 -13.07 -6.00 -1.06
C PHE A 167 -13.60 -4.60 -1.32
N PRO A 168 -12.83 -3.75 -2.03
CA PRO A 168 -13.30 -2.41 -2.30
C PRO A 168 -14.48 -2.43 -3.28
N SER A 169 -15.53 -1.73 -2.92
CA SER A 169 -16.75 -1.59 -3.71
C SER A 169 -17.40 -0.25 -3.38
N GLU A 170 -18.29 0.21 -4.26
CA GLU A 170 -19.10 1.41 -4.02
C GLU A 170 -20.19 1.15 -2.98
N ASP A 171 -20.74 -0.07 -2.98
CA ASP A 171 -21.81 -0.50 -2.07
C ASP A 171 -21.28 -1.32 -0.89
N ASP A 172 -22.11 -1.42 0.15
CA ASP A 172 -21.82 -2.27 1.31
C ASP A 172 -21.85 -3.77 0.93
N ALA A 173 -20.66 -4.29 0.67
CA ALA A 173 -20.45 -5.68 0.27
C ALA A 173 -20.49 -6.69 1.45
N THR A 174 -20.69 -6.23 2.69
CA THR A 174 -20.67 -7.11 3.87
C THR A 174 -21.76 -8.17 3.86
N SER A 175 -22.93 -7.85 3.31
CA SER A 175 -24.08 -8.76 3.17
C SER A 175 -23.79 -10.06 2.40
N LEU A 176 -22.66 -10.11 1.69
CA LEU A 176 -22.27 -11.22 0.82
C LEU A 176 -21.33 -12.20 1.52
N PHE A 177 -20.95 -11.91 2.76
CA PHE A 177 -20.02 -12.71 3.55
C PHE A 177 -20.62 -13.00 4.92
N ASN A 178 -20.74 -14.28 5.27
CA ASN A 178 -21.14 -14.67 6.61
C ASN A 178 -19.95 -15.19 7.41
N ILE A 179 -19.98 -14.96 8.72
CA ILE A 179 -19.01 -15.53 9.64
C ILE A 179 -19.14 -17.06 9.61
N GLY A 180 -18.01 -17.76 9.50
CA GLY A 180 -17.94 -19.21 9.37
C GLY A 180 -17.91 -19.72 7.92
N ASP A 181 -18.27 -18.88 6.93
CA ASP A 181 -18.17 -19.24 5.52
C ASP A 181 -16.71 -19.42 5.08
N MET A 182 -16.53 -20.15 3.99
CA MET A 182 -15.21 -20.39 3.40
C MET A 182 -14.94 -19.40 2.27
N LEU A 183 -13.91 -18.57 2.45
CA LEU A 183 -13.34 -17.74 1.42
C LEU A 183 -12.25 -18.52 0.67
N VAL A 184 -12.43 -18.72 -0.63
CA VAL A 184 -11.45 -19.40 -1.49
C VAL A 184 -10.78 -18.38 -2.39
N LEU A 185 -9.47 -18.19 -2.22
CA LEU A 185 -8.68 -17.29 -3.05
C LEU A 185 -7.86 -18.10 -4.06
N LYS A 186 -8.00 -17.73 -5.34
CA LYS A 186 -7.33 -18.36 -6.48
C LYS A 186 -6.45 -17.34 -7.19
N LYS A 187 -5.41 -17.85 -7.86
CA LYS A 187 -4.52 -17.03 -8.70
C LYS A 187 -5.32 -16.24 -9.74
N ILE A 188 -6.25 -16.96 -10.38
CA ILE A 188 -7.27 -16.44 -11.30
C ILE A 188 -8.56 -17.13 -10.84
N PRO A 189 -9.65 -16.38 -10.60
CA PRO A 189 -9.85 -15.03 -11.09
C PRO A 189 -9.52 -13.93 -10.07
N ASP A 190 -9.23 -14.23 -8.81
CA ASP A 190 -9.22 -13.24 -7.71
C ASP A 190 -8.01 -12.29 -7.71
N CYS A 191 -6.83 -12.77 -8.14
CA CYS A 191 -5.61 -11.97 -8.21
C CYS A 191 -5.28 -11.26 -6.88
N ALA A 192 -5.45 -11.97 -5.75
CA ALA A 192 -5.36 -11.41 -4.40
C ALA A 192 -3.92 -11.03 -4.01
N ALA A 193 -3.61 -9.73 -4.01
CA ALA A 193 -2.28 -9.20 -3.80
C ALA A 193 -2.01 -8.82 -2.34
N ILE A 194 -0.84 -9.20 -1.82
CA ILE A 194 -0.40 -8.80 -0.48
C ILE A 194 0.06 -7.34 -0.51
N ILE A 195 -0.49 -6.53 0.41
CA ILE A 195 -0.12 -5.11 0.56
C ILE A 195 0.54 -4.80 1.91
N ASN A 196 0.35 -5.67 2.92
CA ASN A 196 0.99 -5.55 4.22
C ASN A 196 1.16 -6.93 4.87
N VAL A 197 2.22 -7.08 5.65
CA VAL A 197 2.59 -8.28 6.40
C VAL A 197 2.88 -7.87 7.83
N ASP A 198 2.20 -8.51 8.77
CA ASP A 198 2.37 -8.28 10.21
C ASP A 198 2.38 -9.61 10.96
N ARG A 199 2.60 -9.56 12.27
CA ARG A 199 2.58 -10.70 13.18
C ARG A 199 1.60 -10.42 14.31
N THR A 200 0.68 -11.35 14.52
CA THR A 200 -0.27 -11.29 15.63
C THR A 200 0.07 -12.35 16.68
N PRO A 201 -0.15 -12.10 17.98
CA PRO A 201 -0.16 -13.15 18.98
C PRO A 201 -1.21 -14.21 18.61
N TYR A 202 -0.82 -15.49 18.69
CA TYR A 202 -1.73 -16.62 18.51
C TYR A 202 -1.28 -17.77 19.41
N GLU A 203 -2.13 -18.12 20.37
CA GLU A 203 -1.79 -19.06 21.44
C GLU A 203 -0.48 -18.63 22.14
N ASP A 204 0.52 -19.51 22.22
CA ASP A 204 1.82 -19.24 22.84
C ASP A 204 2.89 -18.73 21.84
N ASN A 205 2.51 -18.52 20.56
CA ASN A 205 3.42 -18.15 19.49
C ASN A 205 2.95 -16.90 18.73
N SER A 206 3.72 -16.49 17.72
CA SER A 206 3.28 -15.49 16.74
C SER A 206 2.70 -16.18 15.50
N ALA A 207 1.52 -15.75 15.05
CA ALA A 207 0.96 -16.08 13.75
C ALA A 207 1.24 -14.99 12.73
N LEU A 208 1.31 -15.37 11.46
CA LEU A 208 1.43 -14.41 10.37
C LEU A 208 0.08 -13.75 10.11
N PHE A 209 0.07 -12.43 9.91
CA PHE A 209 -1.12 -11.66 9.58
C PHE A 209 -0.90 -10.91 8.26
N LEU A 210 -1.70 -11.17 7.25
CA LEU A 210 -1.52 -10.59 5.92
C LEU A 210 -2.69 -9.69 5.54
N THR A 211 -2.40 -8.50 5.05
CA THR A 211 -3.40 -7.62 4.45
C THR A 211 -3.37 -7.80 2.94
N VAL A 212 -4.51 -8.07 2.35
CA VAL A 212 -4.64 -8.52 0.97
C VAL A 212 -5.76 -7.77 0.26
N VAL A 213 -5.56 -7.47 -1.02
CA VAL A 213 -6.58 -6.85 -1.89
C VAL A 213 -6.72 -7.67 -3.17
N PRO A 214 -7.90 -8.24 -3.45
CA PRO A 214 -8.21 -8.81 -4.77
C PRO A 214 -8.22 -7.70 -5.82
N LEU A 215 -7.38 -7.85 -6.84
CA LEU A 215 -7.20 -6.83 -7.87
C LEU A 215 -8.20 -6.98 -9.03
N CYS A 216 -8.67 -8.20 -9.23
CA CYS A 216 -9.50 -8.56 -10.36
C CYS A 216 -10.97 -8.40 -10.00
N ALA A 217 -11.71 -7.61 -10.78
CA ALA A 217 -13.15 -7.44 -10.64
C ALA A 217 -13.87 -8.72 -11.08
N VAL A 218 -13.90 -9.70 -10.19
CA VAL A 218 -14.65 -10.92 -10.36
C VAL A 218 -15.90 -10.81 -9.52
N SER A 219 -17.02 -11.13 -10.15
CA SER A 219 -18.24 -11.51 -9.47
C SER A 219 -17.98 -12.60 -8.44
N TYR A 220 -17.69 -12.24 -7.19
CA TYR A 220 -17.64 -13.21 -6.10
C TYR A 220 -19.05 -13.79 -5.92
N PRO A 221 -19.24 -15.11 -6.09
CA PRO A 221 -20.56 -15.69 -5.93
C PRO A 221 -20.93 -15.62 -4.45
N SER A 222 -21.94 -14.82 -4.12
CA SER A 222 -22.66 -14.97 -2.86
C SER A 222 -23.54 -16.21 -2.91
N SER A 223 -23.79 -16.79 -1.74
CA SER A 223 -24.75 -17.89 -1.52
C SER A 223 -26.16 -17.59 -2.05
N GLU A 224 -26.49 -16.31 -2.28
CA GLU A 224 -27.77 -15.85 -2.85
C GLU A 224 -27.73 -15.56 -4.37
N GLY A 225 -26.60 -15.80 -5.05
CA GLY A 225 -26.45 -15.52 -6.49
C GLY A 225 -26.12 -14.06 -6.84
N ASN A 226 -25.94 -13.20 -5.84
CA ASN A 226 -25.44 -11.84 -6.00
C ASN A 226 -23.92 -11.84 -6.24
N SER A 227 -23.44 -10.85 -6.99
CA SER A 227 -22.02 -10.71 -7.31
C SER A 227 -21.48 -9.31 -7.01
N ILE A 228 -20.29 -9.24 -6.42
CA ILE A 228 -19.57 -7.99 -6.18
C ILE A 228 -18.79 -7.61 -7.43
N SER A 229 -18.92 -6.36 -7.87
CA SER A 229 -17.92 -5.74 -8.72
C SER A 229 -16.91 -5.02 -7.85
N ILE A 230 -15.64 -5.41 -7.95
CA ILE A 230 -14.56 -4.71 -7.26
C ILE A 230 -14.37 -3.35 -7.94
N SER A 231 -14.59 -2.28 -7.18
CA SER A 231 -14.37 -0.91 -7.60
C SER A 231 -13.48 -0.24 -6.54
N PRO A 232 -12.17 -0.10 -6.77
CA PRO A 232 -11.31 0.60 -5.84
C PRO A 232 -11.73 2.07 -5.73
N PRO A 233 -11.63 2.69 -4.54
CA PRO A 233 -11.89 4.11 -4.40
C PRO A 233 -10.86 4.92 -5.20
N ASP A 234 -11.22 6.14 -5.62
CA ASP A 234 -10.33 7.05 -6.37
C ASP A 234 -8.99 7.30 -5.66
N LYS A 235 -8.98 7.17 -4.33
CA LYS A 235 -7.85 7.49 -3.47
C LYS A 235 -7.80 6.53 -2.27
N ALA A 236 -6.60 6.07 -1.92
CA ALA A 236 -6.34 5.39 -0.64
C ALA A 236 -6.10 6.40 0.51
N ASN A 237 -6.53 6.06 1.72
CA ASN A 237 -6.11 6.75 2.93
C ASN A 237 -4.77 6.20 3.42
N VAL A 238 -3.68 6.76 2.91
CA VAL A 238 -2.31 6.31 3.24
C VAL A 238 -1.94 6.53 4.72
N ALA A 239 -2.67 7.39 5.43
CA ALA A 239 -2.44 7.61 6.87
C ALA A 239 -3.06 6.52 7.76
N ALA A 240 -3.97 5.71 7.21
CA ALA A 240 -4.61 4.63 7.93
C ALA A 240 -3.61 3.54 8.32
N SER A 241 -3.82 2.93 9.48
CA SER A 241 -3.07 1.75 9.90
C SER A 241 -3.51 0.52 9.11
N LEU A 242 -2.56 -0.39 8.89
CA LEU A 242 -2.80 -1.74 8.42
C LEU A 242 -2.16 -2.70 9.43
N PRO A 243 -2.85 -3.77 9.86
CA PRO A 243 -4.21 -4.16 9.47
C PRO A 243 -5.30 -3.25 10.04
N ALA A 244 -6.50 -3.29 9.45
CA ALA A 244 -7.68 -2.53 9.89
C ALA A 244 -8.50 -3.25 10.98
N ILE A 245 -8.35 -4.57 11.10
CA ILE A 245 -8.90 -5.46 12.11
C ILE A 245 -7.74 -6.25 12.74
N PRO A 246 -7.02 -5.68 13.71
CA PRO A 246 -5.91 -6.36 14.39
C PRO A 246 -6.37 -7.66 15.08
#